data_AF-A0A377XNX2-F1
#
_entry.id   AF-A0A377XNX2-F1
#
_cell.length_a   1.000
_cell.length_b   1.000
_cell.length_c   1.000
_cell.angle_alpha   90.00
_cell.angle_beta   90.00
_cell.angle_gamma   90.00
#
_symmetry.space_group_name_H-M   'P 1'
#
loop_
_entity.id
_entity.type
_entity.pdbx_description
1 polymer ?
#
loop_
_entity_poly.entity_id
_entity_poly.type
_entity_poly.pdbx_seq_one_letter_code
_entity_poly.pdbx_strand_id
1 'polypeptide(L)'
;MLYMESTSSDEGTYRLSITFAAGTDADLAAIDVQNRVAQALAQLPAEVQQNGVQVRKRASNLLMGVSLYSPLGTLSPLFVSNYASTQVREALARLPGVGEVQMFGARDYSMRIWLRPDRMNALNITTDDVAQALREQNVQGAAGRWAPRRYLTASSRR
;
A
#
# COMPACT_ATOMS: atom_id res chain seq x y z
N MET A 1 -18.21 -20.21 -12.08
CA MET A 1 -18.59 -18.97 -11.37
C MET A 1 -20.07 -19.06 -11.05
N LEU A 2 -20.49 -18.77 -9.82
CA LEU A 2 -21.91 -18.76 -9.42
C LEU A 2 -22.51 -17.35 -9.59
N TYR A 3 -21.89 -16.34 -8.98
CA TYR A 3 -22.35 -14.95 -9.07
C TYR A 3 -21.21 -13.97 -8.77
N MET A 4 -21.45 -12.71 -9.10
CA MET A 4 -20.58 -11.58 -8.78
C MET A 4 -21.41 -10.49 -8.13
N GLU A 5 -20.86 -9.87 -7.09
CA GLU A 5 -21.44 -8.75 -6.38
C GLU A 5 -20.42 -7.61 -6.33
N SER A 6 -20.83 -6.41 -6.72
CA SER A 6 -19.98 -5.23 -6.64
C SER A 6 -20.56 -4.23 -5.64
N THR A 7 -19.67 -3.59 -4.90
CA THR A 7 -20.00 -2.49 -3.98
C THR A 7 -19.06 -1.33 -4.26
N SER A 8 -19.63 -0.15 -4.49
CA SER A 8 -18.88 1.10 -4.61
C SER A 8 -19.30 2.02 -3.48
N SER A 9 -18.33 2.68 -2.86
CA SER A 9 -18.53 3.67 -1.81
C SER A 9 -18.21 5.07 -2.33
N ASP A 10 -18.88 6.08 -1.77
CA ASP A 10 -18.61 7.50 -2.03
C ASP A 10 -17.20 7.93 -1.59
N GLU A 11 -16.54 7.11 -0.77
CA GLU A 11 -15.13 7.27 -0.36
C GLU A 11 -14.14 6.89 -1.47
N GLY A 12 -14.62 6.56 -2.68
CA GLY A 12 -13.78 6.17 -3.83
C GLY A 12 -13.27 4.73 -3.75
N THR A 13 -13.85 3.89 -2.88
CA THR A 13 -13.50 2.47 -2.78
C THR A 13 -14.46 1.62 -3.61
N TYR A 14 -13.90 0.65 -4.33
CA TYR A 14 -14.65 -0.34 -5.10
C TYR A 14 -14.25 -1.75 -4.67
N ARG A 15 -15.23 -2.61 -4.41
CA ARG A 15 -15.02 -4.02 -4.06
C ARG A 15 -15.87 -4.88 -4.98
N LEU A 16 -15.26 -5.91 -5.57
CA LEU A 16 -15.94 -6.94 -6.37
C LEU A 16 -15.72 -8.30 -5.70
N SER A 17 -16.81 -8.91 -5.26
CA SER A 17 -16.84 -10.26 -4.70
C SER A 17 -17.30 -11.24 -5.76
N ILE A 18 -16.46 -12.23 -6.09
CA ILE A 18 -16.77 -13.27 -7.08
C ILE A 18 -16.92 -14.59 -6.33
N THR A 19 -18.10 -15.19 -6.41
CA THR A 19 -18.38 -16.48 -5.78
C THR A 19 -18.30 -17.59 -6.82
N PHE A 20 -17.52 -18.63 -6.52
CA PHE A 20 -17.34 -19.81 -7.37
C PHE A 20 -18.16 -21.00 -6.85
N ALA A 21 -18.38 -21.99 -7.70
CA ALA A 21 -19.11 -23.20 -7.32
C ALA A 21 -18.30 -24.02 -6.31
N ALA A 22 -19.00 -24.72 -5.39
CA ALA A 22 -18.36 -25.64 -4.46
C ALA A 22 -17.54 -26.69 -5.22
N GLY A 23 -16.29 -26.92 -4.79
CA GLY A 23 -15.34 -27.81 -5.49
C GLY A 23 -14.44 -27.12 -6.52
N THR A 24 -14.62 -25.82 -6.79
CA THR A 24 -13.67 -25.05 -7.60
C THR A 24 -12.37 -24.84 -6.82
N ASP A 25 -11.22 -25.10 -7.45
CA ASP A 25 -9.92 -24.80 -6.88
C ASP A 25 -9.75 -23.27 -6.72
N ALA A 26 -9.60 -22.81 -5.48
CA ALA A 26 -9.49 -21.39 -5.15
C ALA A 26 -8.19 -20.77 -5.69
N ASP A 27 -7.13 -21.56 -5.87
CA ASP A 27 -5.84 -21.12 -6.39
C ASP A 27 -5.94 -20.85 -7.88
N LEU A 28 -6.52 -21.78 -8.64
CA LEU A 28 -6.79 -21.59 -10.07
C LEU A 28 -7.78 -20.43 -10.31
N ALA A 29 -8.86 -20.37 -9.54
CA ALA A 29 -9.83 -19.29 -9.66
C ALA A 29 -9.19 -17.90 -9.40
N ALA A 30 -8.29 -17.80 -8.42
CA ALA A 30 -7.57 -16.56 -8.15
C ALA A 30 -6.62 -16.17 -9.30
N ILE A 31 -5.91 -17.13 -9.89
CA ILE A 31 -5.05 -16.90 -11.07
C ILE A 31 -5.89 -16.42 -12.26
N ASP A 32 -7.03 -17.04 -12.52
CA ASP A 32 -7.93 -16.66 -13.61
C ASP A 32 -8.46 -15.24 -13.44
N VAL A 33 -8.88 -14.88 -12.22
CA VAL A 33 -9.33 -13.51 -11.89
C VAL A 33 -8.16 -12.53 -12.04
N GLN A 34 -6.98 -12.85 -11.56
CA GLN A 34 -5.81 -11.98 -11.66
C GLN A 34 -5.40 -11.74 -13.13
N ASN A 35 -5.44 -12.77 -13.98
CA ASN A 35 -5.17 -12.65 -15.40
C ASN A 35 -6.20 -11.74 -16.10
N ARG A 36 -7.48 -11.86 -15.74
CA ARG A 36 -8.54 -11.00 -16.28
C ARG A 36 -8.41 -9.55 -15.81
N VAL A 37 -8.06 -9.33 -14.54
CA VAL A 37 -7.78 -7.99 -14.01
C VAL A 37 -6.60 -7.39 -14.76
N ALA A 38 -5.52 -8.15 -14.99
CA ALA A 38 -4.35 -7.65 -15.72
C ALA A 38 -4.67 -7.20 -17.15
N GLN A 39 -5.58 -7.88 -17.85
CA GLN A 39 -6.06 -7.46 -19.17
C GLN A 39 -6.91 -6.18 -19.11
N ALA A 40 -7.68 -6.01 -18.04
CA ALA A 40 -8.52 -4.84 -17.83
C ALA A 40 -7.77 -3.63 -17.24
N LEU A 41 -6.57 -3.82 -16.66
CA LEU A 41 -5.77 -2.73 -16.06
C LEU A 41 -5.55 -1.56 -17.01
N ALA A 42 -5.31 -1.85 -18.30
CA ALA A 42 -5.07 -0.82 -19.32
C ALA A 42 -6.29 0.09 -19.58
N GLN A 43 -7.49 -0.36 -19.21
CA GLN A 43 -8.73 0.40 -19.36
C GLN A 43 -9.04 1.26 -18.12
N LEU A 44 -8.28 1.09 -17.03
CA LEU A 44 -8.46 1.85 -15.80
C LEU A 44 -7.72 3.19 -15.84
N PRO A 45 -8.24 4.25 -15.20
CA PRO A 45 -7.53 5.52 -15.03
C PRO A 45 -6.16 5.35 -14.36
N ALA A 46 -5.22 6.25 -14.68
CA ALA A 46 -3.83 6.18 -14.20
C ALA A 46 -3.74 6.24 -12.66
N GLU A 47 -4.65 6.96 -12.01
CA GLU A 47 -4.74 7.09 -10.56
C GLU A 47 -5.11 5.76 -9.89
N VAL A 48 -5.97 4.96 -10.53
CA VAL A 48 -6.35 3.63 -10.04
C VAL A 48 -5.20 2.64 -10.24
N GLN A 49 -4.50 2.73 -11.37
CA GLN A 49 -3.31 1.90 -11.63
C GLN A 49 -2.19 2.17 -10.61
N GLN A 50 -1.96 3.44 -10.24
CA GLN A 50 -0.98 3.83 -9.22
C GLN A 50 -1.32 3.30 -7.82
N ASN A 51 -2.61 3.30 -7.45
CA ASN A 51 -3.06 2.72 -6.18
C ASN A 51 -3.01 1.18 -6.17
N GLY A 52 -3.08 0.57 -7.35
CA GLY A 52 -3.00 -0.87 -7.56
C GLY A 52 -4.32 -1.60 -7.28
N VAL A 53 -4.63 -2.60 -8.12
CA VAL A 53 -5.78 -3.49 -7.92
C VAL A 53 -5.34 -4.75 -7.20
N GLN A 54 -5.94 -5.05 -6.05
CA GLN A 54 -5.60 -6.22 -5.25
C GLN A 54 -6.64 -7.33 -5.43
N VAL A 55 -6.19 -8.51 -5.84
CA VAL A 55 -7.01 -9.72 -5.88
C VAL A 55 -6.64 -10.59 -4.69
N ARG A 56 -7.62 -10.91 -3.84
CA ARG A 56 -7.40 -11.75 -2.64
C ARG A 56 -8.48 -12.81 -2.55
N LYS A 57 -8.09 -14.00 -2.10
CA LYS A 57 -9.02 -15.08 -1.75
C LYS A 57 -9.64 -14.71 -0.41
N ARG A 58 -10.97 -14.57 -0.36
CA ARG A 58 -11.70 -14.35 0.90
C ARG A 58 -12.45 -15.61 1.29
N ALA A 59 -12.22 -16.08 2.51
CA ALA A 59 -13.18 -16.90 3.23
C ALA A 59 -14.11 -15.97 4.02
N SER A 60 -15.41 -16.24 4.01
CA SER A 60 -16.43 -15.38 4.67
C SER A 60 -16.38 -15.42 6.20
N ASN A 61 -15.63 -16.35 6.79
CA ASN A 61 -15.69 -16.63 8.22
C ASN A 61 -14.45 -16.07 8.94
N LEU A 62 -14.67 -15.27 9.98
CA LEU A 62 -13.61 -14.83 10.88
C LEU A 62 -13.17 -16.00 11.75
N LEU A 63 -11.90 -16.40 11.64
CA LEU A 63 -11.33 -17.47 12.45
C LEU A 63 -10.99 -17.00 13.88
N MET A 64 -10.37 -15.83 14.02
CA MET A 64 -9.86 -15.32 15.29
C MET A 64 -9.78 -13.78 15.26
N GLY A 65 -10.12 -13.15 16.38
CA GLY A 65 -9.89 -11.72 16.62
C GLY A 65 -8.75 -11.53 17.62
N VAL A 66 -7.80 -10.66 17.29
CA VAL A 66 -6.68 -10.29 18.18
C VAL A 66 -6.80 -8.81 18.52
N SER A 67 -6.81 -8.50 19.81
CA SER A 67 -6.84 -7.12 20.31
C SER A 67 -5.50 -6.74 20.92
N LEU A 68 -4.96 -5.60 20.51
CA LEU A 68 -3.72 -5.04 21.06
C LEU A 68 -4.03 -3.81 21.89
N TYR A 69 -3.51 -3.76 23.11
CA TYR A 69 -3.65 -2.63 24.02
C TYR A 69 -2.35 -2.42 24.81
N SER A 70 -2.16 -1.19 25.32
CA SER A 70 -1.05 -0.86 26.21
C SER A 70 -1.53 -0.98 27.66
N PRO A 71 -1.07 -1.97 28.45
CA PRO A 71 -1.58 -2.21 29.80
C PRO A 71 -1.37 -1.03 30.75
N LEU A 72 -0.31 -0.25 30.54
CA LEU A 72 0.08 0.89 31.36
C LEU A 72 -0.28 2.25 30.72
N GLY A 73 -0.96 2.24 29.56
CA GLY A 73 -1.30 3.48 28.83
C GLY A 73 -0.10 4.29 28.33
N THR A 74 1.11 3.73 28.38
CA THR A 74 2.36 4.41 28.02
C THR A 74 2.51 4.61 26.51
N LEU A 75 1.81 3.80 25.71
CA LEU A 75 1.85 3.86 24.25
C LEU A 75 0.57 4.50 23.73
N SER A 76 0.71 5.46 22.82
CA SER A 76 -0.44 6.09 22.17
C SER A 76 -1.19 5.07 21.30
N PRO A 77 -2.52 5.24 21.11
CA PRO A 77 -3.30 4.38 20.21
C PRO A 77 -2.74 4.33 18.78
N LEU A 78 -2.11 5.42 18.33
CA LEU A 78 -1.42 5.48 17.03
C LEU A 78 -0.19 4.58 17.00
N PHE A 79 0.63 4.58 18.06
CA PHE A 79 1.78 3.70 18.16
C PHE A 79 1.37 2.22 18.14
N VAL A 80 0.35 1.86 18.94
CA VAL A 80 -0.17 0.50 18.99
C VAL A 80 -0.73 0.07 17.62
N SER A 81 -1.45 0.96 16.93
CA SER A 81 -1.96 0.71 15.57
C SER A 81 -0.83 0.47 14.56
N ASN A 82 0.22 1.29 14.61
CA ASN A 82 1.38 1.14 13.73
C ASN A 82 2.14 -0.16 14.00
N TYR A 83 2.36 -0.51 15.27
CA TYR A 83 2.98 -1.77 15.66
C TYR A 83 2.15 -2.97 15.20
N ALA A 84 0.83 -2.90 15.36
CA ALA A 84 -0.09 -3.91 14.85
C ALA A 84 0.00 -4.07 13.32
N SER A 85 0.09 -2.97 12.58
CA SER A 85 0.12 -2.99 11.10
C SER A 85 1.44 -3.47 10.51
N THR A 86 2.57 -3.06 11.11
CA THR A 86 3.91 -3.34 10.57
C THR A 86 4.50 -4.65 11.07
N GLN A 87 4.27 -5.01 12.34
CA GLN A 87 4.87 -6.20 12.94
C GLN A 87 3.89 -7.36 12.98
N VAL A 88 2.71 -7.13 13.56
CA VAL A 88 1.76 -8.22 13.85
C VAL A 88 1.05 -8.69 12.58
N ARG A 89 0.48 -7.77 11.80
CA ARG A 89 -0.25 -8.09 10.56
C ARG A 89 0.67 -8.77 9.55
N GLU A 90 1.89 -8.29 9.38
CA GLU A 90 2.85 -8.90 8.46
C GLU A 90 3.27 -10.29 8.91
N ALA A 91 3.54 -10.49 10.21
CA ALA A 91 3.89 -11.81 10.73
C ALA A 91 2.74 -12.81 10.54
N LEU A 92 1.50 -12.40 10.86
CA LEU A 92 0.32 -13.25 10.70
C LEU A 92 0.02 -13.56 9.23
N ALA A 93 0.16 -12.59 8.33
CA ALA A 93 -0.09 -12.77 6.91
C ALA A 93 0.90 -13.75 6.23
N ARG A 94 2.06 -14.01 6.85
CA ARG A 94 3.07 -14.97 6.35
C ARG A 94 2.85 -16.39 6.88
N LEU A 95 1.94 -16.60 7.83
CA LEU A 95 1.69 -17.93 8.38
C LEU A 95 0.94 -18.80 7.37
N PRO A 96 1.33 -20.07 7.18
CA PRO A 96 0.62 -20.97 6.29
C PRO A 96 -0.81 -21.19 6.80
N GLY A 97 -1.78 -21.10 5.88
CA GLY A 97 -3.21 -21.23 6.21
C GLY A 97 -3.92 -19.93 6.59
N VAL A 98 -3.20 -18.81 6.72
CA VAL A 98 -3.84 -17.50 6.92
C VAL A 98 -4.25 -16.92 5.56
N GLY A 99 -5.57 -16.81 5.33
CA GLY A 99 -6.11 -16.25 4.09
C GLY A 99 -6.06 -14.72 4.04
N GLU A 100 -6.57 -14.05 5.08
CA GLU A 100 -6.54 -12.59 5.18
C GLU A 100 -6.45 -12.15 6.65
N VAL A 101 -5.65 -11.13 6.90
CA VAL A 101 -5.60 -10.41 8.18
C VAL A 101 -6.20 -9.03 7.97
N GLN A 102 -7.40 -8.83 8.51
CA GLN A 102 -8.09 -7.54 8.47
C GLN A 102 -7.84 -6.78 9.77
N MET A 103 -7.36 -5.54 9.67
CA MET A 103 -7.26 -4.65 10.82
C MET A 103 -8.57 -3.87 11.00
N PHE A 104 -9.05 -3.80 12.24
CA PHE A 104 -10.21 -3.00 12.62
C PHE A 104 -9.75 -1.75 13.36
N GLY A 105 -10.24 -0.57 12.95
CA GLY A 105 -9.90 0.70 13.61
C GLY A 105 -8.45 1.16 13.45
N ALA A 106 -7.75 0.67 12.42
CA ALA A 106 -6.38 1.07 12.13
C ALA A 106 -6.29 2.60 11.94
N ARG A 107 -5.39 3.24 12.68
CA ARG A 107 -4.95 4.62 12.40
C ARG A 107 -3.66 4.52 11.61
N ASP A 108 -3.78 4.57 10.29
CA ASP A 108 -2.62 4.50 9.41
C ASP A 108 -1.77 5.77 9.53
N TYR A 109 -0.45 5.59 9.52
CA TYR A 109 0.49 6.70 9.49
C TYR A 109 0.50 7.30 8.08
N SER A 110 -0.32 8.31 7.86
CA SER A 110 -0.31 9.10 6.62
C SER A 110 0.31 10.47 6.88
N MET A 111 1.31 10.87 6.10
CA MET A 111 1.71 12.29 6.05
C MET A 111 0.56 13.09 5.43
N ARG A 112 -0.15 13.86 6.26
CA ARG A 112 -1.25 14.72 5.79
C ARG A 112 -0.77 16.17 5.73
N ILE A 113 -0.78 16.74 4.53
CA ILE A 113 -0.33 18.11 4.28
C ILE A 113 -1.55 18.99 4.13
N TRP A 114 -1.73 19.92 5.05
CA TRP A 114 -2.83 20.88 5.03
C TRP A 114 -2.36 22.17 4.37
N LEU A 115 -2.92 22.46 3.20
CA LEU A 115 -2.60 23.66 2.43
C LEU A 115 -3.27 24.89 3.05
N ARG A 116 -2.55 26.01 3.07
CA ARG A 116 -3.05 27.30 3.58
C ARG A 116 -3.24 28.28 2.41
N PRO A 117 -4.46 28.44 1.87
CA PRO A 117 -4.70 29.22 0.66
C PRO A 117 -4.31 30.70 0.81
N ASP A 118 -4.49 31.24 2.02
CA ASP A 118 -4.05 32.57 2.46
C ASP A 118 -2.55 32.80 2.26
N ARG A 119 -1.70 31.82 2.63
CA ARG A 119 -0.24 31.91 2.42
C ARG A 119 0.17 31.61 0.99
N MET A 120 -0.51 30.67 0.33
CA MET A 120 -0.25 30.33 -1.06
C MET A 120 -0.49 31.52 -1.98
N ASN A 121 -1.58 32.27 -1.75
CA ASN A 121 -1.88 33.48 -2.49
C ASN A 121 -0.83 34.59 -2.22
N ALA A 122 -0.41 34.77 -0.97
CA ALA A 122 0.63 35.74 -0.62
C ALA A 122 2.00 35.43 -1.24
N LEU A 123 2.29 34.15 -1.49
CA LEU A 123 3.52 33.68 -2.12
C LEU A 123 3.37 33.47 -3.65
N ASN A 124 2.17 33.69 -4.19
CA ASN A 124 1.81 33.44 -5.59
C ASN A 124 2.12 32.00 -6.04
N ILE A 125 1.86 31.02 -5.17
CA ILE A 125 2.11 29.59 -5.37
C ILE A 125 0.76 28.87 -5.54
N THR A 126 0.68 27.95 -6.51
CA THR A 126 -0.51 27.13 -6.77
C THR A 126 -0.46 25.77 -6.07
N THR A 127 -1.58 25.05 -6.05
CA THR A 127 -1.61 23.67 -5.54
C THR A 127 -0.72 22.73 -6.34
N ASP A 128 -0.59 22.98 -7.64
CA ASP A 128 0.24 22.18 -8.54
C ASP A 128 1.73 22.35 -8.25
N ASP A 129 2.16 23.59 -7.94
CA ASP A 129 3.54 23.87 -7.53
C ASP A 129 3.92 23.12 -6.24
N VAL A 130 3.00 23.08 -5.27
CA VAL A 130 3.21 22.34 -4.02
C VAL A 130 3.30 20.83 -4.30
N ALA A 131 2.39 20.29 -5.13
CA ALA A 131 2.40 18.87 -5.49
C ALA A 131 3.64 18.48 -6.31
N GLN A 132 4.15 19.37 -7.16
CA GLN A 132 5.38 19.16 -7.91
C GLN A 132 6.61 19.18 -6.99
N ALA A 133 6.72 20.20 -6.12
CA ALA A 133 7.82 20.29 -5.15
C ALA A 133 7.87 19.06 -4.22
N LEU A 134 6.71 18.56 -3.78
CA LEU A 134 6.61 17.31 -3.01
C LEU A 134 7.10 16.11 -3.80
N ARG A 135 6.74 15.98 -5.09
CA ARG A 135 7.22 14.88 -5.93
C ARG A 135 8.71 14.94 -6.19
N GLU A 136 9.27 16.13 -6.39
CA GLU A 136 10.70 16.34 -6.63
C GLU A 136 11.57 16.14 -5.38
N GLN A 137 11.06 16.51 -4.20
CA GLN A 137 11.81 16.40 -2.94
C GLN A 137 11.56 15.09 -2.20
N ASN A 138 10.42 14.43 -2.42
CA ASN A 138 10.13 13.09 -1.89
C ASN A 138 10.64 11.98 -2.83
N VAL A 139 11.76 12.23 -3.51
CA VAL A 139 12.47 11.20 -4.28
C VAL A 139 13.46 10.53 -3.33
N GLN A 140 13.30 9.22 -3.10
CA GLN A 140 14.38 8.39 -2.56
C GLN A 140 15.44 8.23 -3.65
N GLY A 141 16.29 9.24 -3.80
CA GLY A 141 17.43 9.17 -4.70
C GLY A 141 18.32 8.02 -4.25
N ALA A 142 18.54 7.03 -5.12
CA ALA A 142 19.70 6.16 -4.98
C ALA A 142 20.91 7.09 -5.04
N ALA A 143 21.47 7.46 -3.90
CA ALA A 143 22.73 8.18 -3.84
C ALA A 143 23.74 7.28 -4.54
N GLY A 144 24.03 7.59 -5.81
CA GLY A 144 24.97 6.85 -6.63
C GLY A 144 26.24 6.63 -5.84
N ARG A 145 26.70 5.38 -5.79
CA ARG A 145 27.93 5.02 -5.10
C ARG A 145 29.06 5.83 -5.74
N TRP A 146 29.62 6.79 -5.00
CA TRP A 146 30.81 7.53 -5.41
C TRP A 146 31.96 6.52 -5.51
N ALA A 147 32.29 6.11 -6.74
CA ALA A 147 33.50 5.33 -6.98
C ALA A 147 34.70 6.23 -6.64
N PRO A 148 35.59 5.86 -5.71
CA PRO A 148 36.77 6.67 -5.42
C PRO A 148 37.64 6.74 -6.68
N ARG A 149 37.95 7.97 -7.10
CA ARG A 149 38.88 8.29 -8.18
C ARG A 149 40.19 7.51 -7.93
N ARG A 150 40.49 6.53 -8.79
CA ARG A 150 41.81 5.88 -8.84
C ARG A 150 42.82 6.94 -9.23
N TYR A 151 43.63 7.38 -8.28
CA TYR A 151 44.86 8.11 -8.58
C TYR A 151 45.80 7.15 -9.30
N LEU A 152 46.04 7.39 -10.58
CA LEU A 152 47.14 6.77 -11.33
C LEU A 152 48.44 7.41 -10.84
N THR A 153 49.11 6.78 -9.88
CA THR A 153 50.51 7.10 -9.58
C THR A 153 51.37 6.42 -10.63
N ALA A 154 51.80 7.20 -11.63
CA ALA A 154 52.92 6.81 -12.49
C ALA A 154 54.20 6.83 -11.66
N SER A 155 54.78 5.65 -11.41
CA SER A 155 56.12 5.51 -10.84
C SER A 155 57.03 4.85 -11.88
N SER A 156 57.80 5.70 -12.55
CA SER A 156 58.98 5.38 -13.33
C SER A 156 59.90 4.40 -12.59
N ARG A 157 60.14 3.21 -13.17
CA ARG A 157 61.32 2.40 -12.87
C ARG A 157 62.37 2.69 -13.94
N ARG A 158 63.52 3.19 -13.50
CA ARG A 158 64.81 2.81 -14.07
C ARG A 158 65.29 1.57 -13.32
#